data_AF-A0A2N0XUK6-F1
#
_entry.id   AF-A0A2N0XUK6-F1
#
_cell.length_a   1.000
_cell.length_b   1.000
_cell.length_c   1.000
_cell.angle_alpha   90.00
_cell.angle_beta   90.00
_cell.angle_gamma   90.00
#
_symmetry.space_group_name_H-M   'P 1'
#
loop_
_entity.id
_entity.type
_entity.pdbx_description
1 polymer ?
#
loop_
_entity_poly.entity_id
_entity_poly.type
_entity_poly.pdbx_seq_one_letter_code
_entity_poly.pdbx_strand_id
1 'polypeptide(L)'
;MRNKIVNILIQCLLLISVFNSGATAAPIDPSLKNVEAEFPADILHKFYLYGDTVDANLVWFVPKFGSIARDNTGFNQPEFDIGSAYSEHPNYFPGEELVWFSGAFDTRGFENDIEHLSQVASQKGYRILAAQPKAAETYFVVDGVDVQSLDLDCSESISTSYGDFPICYVFDQQGQKHPAEFVAKLESTLPENTMSDYVGFRGITVPFWKDTLKDLMGYGLAINDPFVGQNWDDKIQVVTVWELDTHYNRPRARININWPDLVHRFIEFQKAHPALLTVSDIKHQINSWVRVALATQNAPFYLHTYSANNDVNLITDAVYKVLSKRRLFVPQWVFTRPPIKTNVSSNATRSEKRLVPIANGGITFFVPATVTAKPELRFAINRSAANQPRQDIDLHYGPSVLTLNPQTNMYIECLHGGWNLPVRWARTSACLDTHSDNQTRPRISLDAMKKFMPPPLK
;
A
#
# COMPACT_ATOMS: atom_id res chain seq x y z
N MET A 1 27.72 -0.68 -63.86
CA MET A 1 27.71 0.05 -62.59
C MET A 1 26.35 -0.13 -61.93
N ARG A 2 26.32 -0.92 -60.85
CA ARG A 2 25.87 -0.55 -59.50
C ARG A 2 24.33 -0.48 -59.35
N ASN A 3 23.72 -1.56 -58.86
CA ASN A 3 23.41 -1.80 -57.43
C ASN A 3 22.09 -1.10 -57.05
N LYS A 4 20.99 -1.86 -56.97
CA LYS A 4 20.55 -2.59 -55.78
C LYS A 4 20.04 -1.66 -54.66
N ILE A 5 18.74 -1.83 -54.42
CA ILE A 5 18.08 -1.84 -53.11
C ILE A 5 17.92 -0.46 -52.45
N VAL A 6 16.70 0.04 -52.65
CA VAL A 6 16.00 0.98 -51.80
C VAL A 6 16.00 0.46 -50.35
N ASN A 7 16.88 1.02 -49.52
CA ASN A 7 16.81 0.95 -48.05
C ASN A 7 15.79 2.01 -47.62
N ILE A 8 14.56 1.64 -47.22
CA ILE A 8 14.18 1.34 -45.82
C ILE A 8 14.73 2.39 -44.85
N LEU A 9 13.98 3.49 -44.69
CA LEU A 9 14.02 4.37 -43.52
C LEU A 9 12.72 5.16 -43.46
N ILE A 10 11.61 4.44 -43.34
CA ILE A 10 10.42 4.96 -42.67
C ILE A 10 10.42 4.26 -41.32
N GLN A 11 11.02 4.91 -40.33
CA GLN A 11 10.73 4.69 -38.92
C GLN A 11 9.25 5.04 -38.68
N CYS A 12 8.37 4.15 -39.10
CA CYS A 12 7.04 4.09 -38.52
C CYS A 12 7.23 3.47 -37.14
N LEU A 13 7.07 4.30 -36.11
CA LEU A 13 6.84 3.89 -34.74
C LEU A 13 5.84 2.73 -34.73
N LEU A 14 6.35 1.51 -34.66
CA LEU A 14 5.62 0.41 -34.07
C LEU A 14 5.57 0.71 -32.58
N LEU A 15 4.52 1.43 -32.18
CA LEU A 15 3.91 1.30 -30.87
C LEU A 15 3.61 -0.19 -30.69
N ILE A 16 4.61 -0.92 -30.19
CA ILE A 16 4.38 -2.17 -29.49
C ILE A 16 3.69 -1.73 -28.21
N SER A 17 2.36 -1.61 -28.27
CA SER A 17 1.53 -1.76 -27.09
C SER A 17 1.69 -3.20 -26.64
N VAL A 18 2.80 -3.45 -25.93
CA VAL A 18 2.85 -4.51 -24.95
C VAL A 18 1.73 -4.15 -23.99
N PHE A 19 0.57 -4.80 -24.15
CA PHE A 19 -0.35 -4.98 -23.05
C PHE A 19 0.41 -5.81 -22.01
N ASN A 20 1.33 -5.17 -21.30
CA ASN A 20 1.72 -5.58 -19.98
C ASN A 20 0.41 -5.56 -19.22
N SER A 21 -0.11 -6.73 -18.92
CA SER A 21 -0.84 -6.90 -17.66
C SER A 21 0.18 -6.56 -16.59
N GLY A 22 0.38 -5.25 -16.37
CA GLY A 22 1.36 -4.73 -15.45
C GLY A 22 0.93 -5.21 -14.09
N ALA A 23 1.62 -6.21 -13.57
CA ALA A 23 1.78 -6.29 -12.13
C ALA A 23 2.36 -4.93 -11.74
N THR A 24 1.53 -4.09 -11.13
CA THR A 24 1.97 -2.85 -10.53
C THR A 24 2.90 -3.23 -9.39
N ALA A 25 4.13 -2.71 -9.40
CA ALA A 25 5.06 -2.86 -8.29
C ALA A 25 4.34 -2.46 -7.00
N ALA A 26 4.42 -3.34 -6.00
CA ALA A 26 3.67 -3.26 -4.76
C ALA A 26 4.29 -4.21 -3.73
N PRO A 27 4.11 -3.96 -2.43
CA PRO A 27 4.57 -4.85 -1.37
C PRO A 27 4.05 -6.28 -1.55
N ILE A 28 4.91 -7.26 -1.31
CA ILE A 28 4.55 -8.68 -1.27
C ILE A 28 4.45 -9.17 0.17
N ASP A 29 3.54 -10.11 0.41
CA ASP A 29 3.35 -10.72 1.72
C ASP A 29 4.67 -11.33 2.28
N PRO A 30 5.05 -11.04 3.54
CA PRO A 30 6.30 -11.55 4.13
C PRO A 30 6.42 -13.07 4.20
N SER A 31 5.30 -13.81 4.24
CA SER A 31 5.31 -15.28 4.21
C SER A 31 5.65 -15.85 2.83
N LEU A 32 5.61 -15.03 1.78
CA LEU A 32 6.05 -15.36 0.43
C LEU A 32 7.51 -14.99 0.19
N LYS A 33 7.90 -13.80 0.62
CA LYS A 33 9.27 -13.29 0.50
C LYS A 33 9.63 -12.56 1.78
N ASN A 34 10.36 -13.25 2.66
CA ASN A 34 10.83 -12.68 3.91
C ASN A 34 12.15 -11.92 3.69
N VAL A 35 12.04 -10.66 3.28
CA VAL A 35 13.20 -9.76 3.14
C VAL A 35 13.78 -9.38 4.50
N GLU A 36 12.97 -9.33 5.56
CA GLU A 36 13.43 -8.95 6.91
C GLU A 36 14.56 -9.86 7.42
N ALA A 37 14.54 -11.15 7.07
CA ALA A 37 15.60 -12.10 7.42
C ALA A 37 17.00 -11.71 6.89
N GLU A 38 17.07 -10.81 5.92
CA GLU A 38 18.33 -10.34 5.35
C GLU A 38 18.86 -9.08 6.03
N PHE A 39 18.08 -8.39 6.86
CA PHE A 39 18.46 -7.14 7.51
C PHE A 39 18.85 -7.35 8.98
N PRO A 40 19.76 -6.52 9.53
CA PRO A 40 20.21 -6.64 10.91
C PRO A 40 19.12 -6.17 11.89
N ALA A 41 19.23 -6.62 13.15
CA ALA A 41 18.19 -6.42 14.16
C ALA A 41 17.92 -4.94 14.50
N ASP A 42 18.95 -4.07 14.43
CA ASP A 42 18.84 -2.62 14.62
C ASP A 42 17.93 -1.96 13.57
N ILE A 43 18.01 -2.41 12.31
CA ILE A 43 17.11 -1.97 11.24
C ILE A 43 15.70 -2.50 11.49
N LEU A 44 15.57 -3.80 11.81
CA LEU A 44 14.27 -4.42 12.05
C LEU A 44 13.57 -3.88 13.30
N HIS A 45 14.30 -3.31 14.24
CA HIS A 45 13.72 -2.60 15.38
C HIS A 45 13.04 -1.28 14.97
N LYS A 46 13.53 -0.65 13.89
CA LYS A 46 13.11 0.68 13.45
C LYS A 46 12.17 0.69 12.24
N PHE A 47 12.13 -0.39 11.45
CA PHE A 47 11.33 -0.47 10.24
C PHE A 47 10.58 -1.79 10.11
N TYR A 48 9.42 -1.76 9.47
CA TYR A 48 8.83 -2.93 8.80
C TYR A 48 9.33 -2.97 7.36
N LEU A 49 9.74 -4.13 6.87
CA LEU A 49 10.28 -4.27 5.50
C LEU A 49 9.49 -5.30 4.69
N TYR A 50 9.19 -4.95 3.44
CA TYR A 50 8.45 -5.79 2.50
C TYR A 50 9.19 -5.88 1.17
N GLY A 51 9.23 -7.06 0.56
CA GLY A 51 9.75 -7.18 -0.81
C GLY A 51 8.77 -6.63 -1.84
N ASP A 52 9.22 -6.43 -3.08
CA ASP A 52 8.33 -6.08 -4.20
C ASP A 52 7.84 -7.31 -4.99
N THR A 53 6.66 -7.17 -5.60
CA THR A 53 6.03 -8.20 -6.44
C THR A 53 6.69 -8.42 -7.80
N VAL A 54 7.43 -7.44 -8.33
CA VAL A 54 8.02 -7.45 -9.68
C VAL A 54 9.53 -7.30 -9.63
N ASP A 55 10.02 -6.39 -8.79
CA ASP A 55 11.43 -6.05 -8.69
C ASP A 55 12.11 -6.78 -7.52
N ALA A 56 12.92 -7.77 -7.85
CA ALA A 56 13.62 -8.56 -6.84
C ALA A 56 14.52 -7.72 -5.92
N ASN A 57 14.99 -6.56 -6.40
CA ASN A 57 15.93 -5.67 -5.74
C ASN A 57 15.27 -4.42 -5.13
N LEU A 58 13.94 -4.40 -5.00
CA LEU A 58 13.22 -3.33 -4.32
C LEU A 58 12.67 -3.81 -2.97
N VAL A 59 12.86 -2.98 -1.95
CA VAL A 59 12.32 -3.14 -0.60
C VAL A 59 11.44 -1.95 -0.26
N TRP A 60 10.20 -2.22 0.12
CA TRP A 60 9.28 -1.25 0.67
C TRP A 60 9.48 -1.16 2.17
N PHE A 61 9.50 0.04 2.73
CA PHE A 61 9.65 0.23 4.18
C PHE A 61 8.50 1.04 4.78
N VAL A 62 8.23 0.77 6.06
CA VAL A 62 7.37 1.58 6.93
C VAL A 62 8.12 1.86 8.23
N PRO A 63 8.35 3.13 8.62
CA PRO A 63 8.98 3.47 9.89
C PRO A 63 8.12 3.04 11.07
N LYS A 64 8.74 2.45 12.10
CA LYS A 64 8.10 2.15 13.39
C LYS A 64 8.05 3.38 14.30
N PHE A 65 8.97 4.31 14.09
CA PHE A 65 9.14 5.49 14.92
C PHE A 65 9.24 6.75 14.07
N GLY A 66 8.66 7.84 14.56
CA GLY A 66 8.81 9.19 14.03
C GLY A 66 8.97 10.20 15.15
N SER A 67 9.08 11.47 14.78
CA SER A 67 9.29 12.58 15.72
C SER A 67 8.48 13.79 15.33
N ILE A 68 8.51 14.79 16.20
CA ILE A 68 8.10 16.13 15.87
C ILE A 68 8.83 16.65 14.61
N ALA A 69 8.05 17.28 13.73
CA ALA A 69 8.52 17.76 12.44
C ALA A 69 9.57 18.86 12.59
N ARG A 70 10.32 19.05 11.52
CA ARG A 70 11.31 20.12 11.39
C ARG A 70 10.67 21.29 10.68
N ASP A 71 10.92 22.49 11.19
CA ASP A 71 10.46 23.71 10.57
C ASP A 71 11.13 23.93 9.19
N ASN A 72 10.35 24.44 8.24
CA ASN A 72 10.84 24.71 6.89
C ASN A 72 11.57 26.07 6.78
N THR A 73 11.93 26.70 7.90
CA THR A 73 12.50 28.06 7.93
C THR A 73 14.00 28.10 7.64
N GLY A 74 14.63 26.93 7.45
CA GLY A 74 16.06 26.79 7.18
C GLY A 74 16.93 26.75 8.42
N PHE A 75 16.36 26.98 9.61
CA PHE A 75 17.06 26.78 10.89
C PHE A 75 17.04 25.32 11.36
N ASN A 76 16.25 24.46 10.70
CA ASN A 76 16.09 23.05 11.03
C ASN A 76 15.72 22.86 12.50
N GLN A 77 14.80 23.71 12.94
CA GLN A 77 14.29 23.80 14.29
C GLN A 77 13.04 22.94 14.44
N PRO A 78 12.58 22.77 15.67
CA PRO A 78 11.34 22.09 15.97
C PRO A 78 10.14 22.81 15.39
N GLU A 79 9.24 22.09 14.75
CA GLU A 79 7.88 22.59 14.54
C GLU A 79 7.08 22.38 15.83
N PHE A 80 7.47 23.14 16.86
CA PHE A 80 6.82 23.18 18.16
C PHE A 80 6.78 24.61 18.68
N ASP A 81 5.63 25.00 19.19
CA ASP A 81 5.42 26.30 19.82
C ASP A 81 4.69 26.12 21.14
N ILE A 82 5.05 26.96 22.12
CA ILE A 82 4.52 26.89 23.48
C ILE A 82 4.46 28.30 24.09
N GLY A 83 3.30 28.62 24.65
CA GLY A 83 3.01 29.90 25.25
C GLY A 83 1.91 29.81 26.30
N SER A 84 1.62 30.92 26.98
CA SER A 84 0.64 30.95 28.05
C SER A 84 -0.20 32.19 27.93
N ALA A 85 -1.45 32.04 28.31
CA ALA A 85 -2.42 33.12 28.35
C ALA A 85 -3.41 32.84 29.47
N TYR A 86 -3.95 33.91 30.04
CA TYR A 86 -5.08 33.79 30.95
C TYR A 86 -6.33 33.39 30.15
N SER A 87 -7.06 32.39 30.65
CA SER A 87 -8.28 31.93 30.00
C SER A 87 -9.34 33.01 30.04
N GLU A 88 -9.85 33.38 28.87
CA GLU A 88 -11.03 34.23 28.69
C GLU A 88 -12.32 33.40 28.56
N HIS A 89 -12.22 32.07 28.63
CA HIS A 89 -13.34 31.18 28.36
C HIS A 89 -14.33 31.17 29.54
N PRO A 90 -15.60 31.54 29.34
CA PRO A 90 -16.56 31.73 30.44
C PRO A 90 -16.92 30.43 31.17
N ASN A 91 -16.77 29.29 30.48
CA ASN A 91 -17.15 27.98 31.00
C ASN A 91 -15.94 27.11 31.39
N TYR A 92 -14.71 27.62 31.25
CA TYR A 92 -13.51 26.82 31.45
C TYR A 92 -12.37 27.64 32.04
N PHE A 93 -12.08 27.39 33.32
CA PHE A 93 -10.98 27.99 34.08
C PHE A 93 -10.81 29.51 33.90
N PRO A 94 -11.89 30.32 34.01
CA PRO A 94 -11.84 31.75 33.72
C PRO A 94 -10.85 32.46 34.65
N GLY A 95 -9.94 33.26 34.07
CA GLY A 95 -8.94 34.00 34.83
C GLY A 95 -7.75 33.17 35.32
N GLU A 96 -7.71 31.86 35.05
CA GLU A 96 -6.53 31.02 35.29
C GLU A 96 -5.55 31.11 34.13
N GLU A 97 -4.25 30.98 34.43
CA GLU A 97 -3.22 30.91 33.40
C GLU A 97 -3.12 29.49 32.82
N LEU A 98 -3.36 29.36 31.52
CA LEU A 98 -3.28 28.11 30.77
C LEU A 98 -2.07 28.14 29.83
N VAL A 99 -1.48 26.97 29.60
CA VAL A 99 -0.43 26.79 28.60
C VAL A 99 -1.06 26.31 27.31
N TRP A 100 -0.79 26.98 26.20
CA TRP A 100 -1.07 26.45 24.87
C TRP A 100 0.21 25.90 24.28
N PHE A 101 0.08 24.83 23.49
CA PHE A 101 1.17 24.22 22.76
C PHE A 101 0.66 23.78 21.38
N SER A 102 1.53 23.76 20.38
CA SER A 102 1.17 23.32 19.03
C SER A 102 2.39 22.84 18.27
N GLY A 103 2.16 22.03 17.26
CA GLY A 103 3.23 21.55 16.39
C GLY A 103 2.71 20.61 15.32
N ALA A 104 3.64 19.88 14.70
CA ALA A 104 3.33 18.83 13.75
C ALA A 104 4.24 17.63 13.97
N PHE A 105 3.74 16.41 13.79
CA PHE A 105 4.57 15.20 13.75
C PHE A 105 4.88 14.79 12.32
N ASP A 106 6.06 14.22 12.11
CA ASP A 106 6.52 13.69 10.84
C ASP A 106 6.44 12.16 10.82
N THR A 107 5.60 11.64 9.92
CA THR A 107 5.37 10.20 9.76
C THR A 107 6.46 9.49 8.95
N ARG A 108 7.38 10.24 8.31
CA ARG A 108 8.42 9.67 7.42
C ARG A 108 9.51 8.92 8.18
N GLY A 109 9.61 9.11 9.50
CA GLY A 109 10.65 8.56 10.35
C GLY A 109 11.93 9.43 10.39
N PHE A 110 12.92 8.98 11.14
CA PHE A 110 14.17 9.72 11.33
C PHE A 110 15.06 9.65 10.08
N GLU A 111 15.48 10.81 9.57
CA GLU A 111 16.33 10.92 8.38
C GLU A 111 17.60 10.06 8.48
N ASN A 112 18.32 10.13 9.61
CA ASN A 112 19.52 9.32 9.84
C ASN A 112 19.25 7.80 9.81
N ASP A 113 18.07 7.37 10.28
CA ASP A 113 17.70 5.96 10.28
C ASP A 113 17.35 5.47 8.87
N ILE A 114 16.72 6.34 8.06
CA ILE A 114 16.43 6.06 6.65
C ILE A 114 17.73 6.02 5.84
N GLU A 115 18.68 6.92 6.11
CA GLU A 115 20.01 6.88 5.50
C GLU A 115 20.75 5.58 5.84
N HIS A 116 20.73 5.17 7.11
CA HIS A 116 21.32 3.90 7.56
C HIS A 116 20.64 2.70 6.88
N LEU A 117 19.30 2.67 6.81
CA LEU A 117 18.55 1.66 6.06
C LEU A 117 18.98 1.61 4.58
N SER A 118 19.12 2.77 3.94
CA SER A 118 19.54 2.89 2.53
C SER A 118 20.95 2.35 2.31
N GLN A 119 21.88 2.62 3.22
CA GLN A 119 23.25 2.11 3.18
C GLN A 119 23.28 0.58 3.32
N VAL A 120 22.57 0.03 4.32
CA VAL A 120 22.47 -1.42 4.56
C VAL A 120 21.80 -2.13 3.38
N ALA A 121 20.71 -1.56 2.85
CA ALA A 121 20.01 -2.07 1.67
C ALA A 121 20.93 -2.09 0.44
N SER A 122 21.65 -1.00 0.18
CA SER A 122 22.56 -0.87 -0.96
C SER A 122 23.71 -1.89 -0.90
N GLN A 123 24.27 -2.15 0.28
CA GLN A 123 25.30 -3.19 0.47
C GLN A 123 24.79 -4.60 0.13
N LYS A 124 23.47 -4.82 0.25
CA LYS A 124 22.79 -6.07 -0.09
C LYS A 124 22.23 -6.09 -1.52
N GLY A 125 22.45 -5.02 -2.30
CA GLY A 125 21.96 -4.90 -3.67
C GLY A 125 20.49 -4.45 -3.79
N TYR A 126 19.91 -3.96 -2.70
CA TYR A 126 18.54 -3.45 -2.66
C TYR A 126 18.47 -1.94 -2.86
N ARG A 127 17.38 -1.48 -3.46
CA ARG A 127 16.87 -0.11 -3.36
C ARG A 127 15.71 -0.08 -2.37
N ILE A 128 15.54 1.04 -1.69
CA ILE A 128 14.41 1.25 -0.77
C ILE A 128 13.41 2.26 -1.33
N LEU A 129 12.13 2.05 -1.04
CA LEU A 129 11.06 3.04 -1.25
C LEU A 129 10.08 3.00 -0.07
N ALA A 130 9.54 4.15 0.33
CA ALA A 130 8.48 4.19 1.33
C ALA A 130 7.23 3.50 0.78
N ALA A 131 6.60 2.65 1.59
CA ALA A 131 5.36 2.00 1.21
C ALA A 131 4.24 3.02 0.94
N GLN A 132 3.28 2.67 0.09
CA GLN A 132 2.14 3.53 -0.24
C GLN A 132 0.88 2.92 0.35
N PRO A 133 0.48 3.31 1.57
CA PRO A 133 -0.71 2.78 2.21
C PRO A 133 -1.97 3.27 1.49
N LYS A 134 -3.05 2.50 1.62
CA LYS A 134 -4.35 2.85 1.06
C LYS A 134 -5.13 3.80 1.97
N ALA A 135 -4.97 3.62 3.28
CA ALA A 135 -5.60 4.41 4.31
C ALA A 135 -4.69 4.53 5.54
N ALA A 136 -4.99 5.50 6.40
CA ALA A 136 -4.34 5.68 7.68
C ALA A 136 -5.38 5.98 8.76
N GLU A 137 -5.19 5.40 9.95
CA GLU A 137 -5.91 5.74 11.16
C GLU A 137 -4.92 6.34 12.14
N THR A 138 -5.17 7.55 12.65
CA THR A 138 -4.27 8.23 13.58
C THR A 138 -5.00 8.56 14.87
N TYR A 139 -4.33 8.28 15.99
CA TYR A 139 -4.81 8.60 17.33
C TYR A 139 -3.67 9.16 18.19
N PHE A 140 -4.04 9.96 19.18
CA PHE A 140 -3.13 10.46 20.19
C PHE A 140 -3.14 9.53 21.39
N VAL A 141 -2.02 9.44 22.10
CA VAL A 141 -1.95 8.84 23.43
C VAL A 141 -1.72 9.98 24.41
N VAL A 142 -2.76 10.33 25.17
CA VAL A 142 -2.70 11.41 26.16
C VAL A 142 -2.87 10.82 27.54
N ASP A 143 -1.93 11.09 28.45
CA ASP A 143 -1.89 10.51 29.80
C ASP A 143 -2.07 8.97 29.80
N GLY A 144 -1.60 8.30 28.74
CA GLY A 144 -1.69 6.84 28.58
C GLY A 144 -3.00 6.30 27.99
N VAL A 145 -3.89 7.16 27.49
CA VAL A 145 -5.18 6.79 26.89
C VAL A 145 -5.18 7.09 25.38
N ASP A 146 -5.58 6.10 24.57
CA ASP A 146 -5.69 6.22 23.11
C ASP A 146 -6.97 6.98 22.73
N VAL A 147 -6.84 8.10 22.00
CA VAL A 147 -7.93 9.03 21.66
C VAL A 147 -7.83 9.53 20.22
N GLN A 148 -8.93 9.45 19.44
CA GLN A 148 -8.97 9.91 18.03
C GLN A 148 -9.29 11.41 17.89
N SER A 149 -10.18 11.92 18.73
CA SER A 149 -10.48 13.35 18.85
C SER A 149 -10.66 13.68 20.33
N LEU A 150 -10.19 14.85 20.74
CA LEU A 150 -10.14 15.28 22.15
C LEU A 150 -11.00 16.53 22.32
N ASP A 151 -12.28 16.31 22.55
CA ASP A 151 -13.14 17.30 23.21
C ASP A 151 -13.36 16.77 24.63
N LEU A 152 -12.67 17.36 25.61
CA LEU A 152 -12.73 16.88 26.98
C LEU A 152 -14.09 17.17 27.60
N ASP A 153 -14.61 16.20 28.34
CA ASP A 153 -15.69 16.44 29.28
C ASP A 153 -15.10 16.99 30.58
N CYS A 154 -15.20 18.31 30.79
CA CYS A 154 -14.83 18.98 32.04
C CYS A 154 -16.07 19.43 32.82
N SER A 155 -17.20 18.73 32.68
CA SER A 155 -18.47 19.08 33.33
C SER A 155 -18.51 18.78 34.84
N GLU A 156 -17.57 17.99 35.34
CA GLU A 156 -17.45 17.70 36.77
C GLU A 156 -16.50 18.68 37.44
N SER A 157 -16.71 18.93 38.74
CA SER A 157 -15.81 19.76 39.53
C SER A 157 -15.66 19.20 40.95
N ILE A 158 -14.50 19.48 41.56
CA ILE A 158 -14.23 19.24 42.97
C ILE A 158 -14.27 20.57 43.72
N SER A 159 -15.16 20.66 44.71
CA SER A 159 -15.23 21.82 45.60
C SER A 159 -14.15 21.73 46.68
N THR A 160 -13.33 22.78 46.78
CA THR A 160 -12.32 22.94 47.82
C THR A 160 -12.55 24.22 48.63
N SER A 161 -11.78 24.45 49.71
CA SER A 161 -11.79 25.71 50.46
C SER A 161 -11.37 26.94 49.63
N TYR A 162 -10.79 26.72 48.45
CA TYR A 162 -10.28 27.75 47.55
C TYR A 162 -11.16 27.97 46.30
N GLY A 163 -12.20 27.15 46.10
CA GLY A 163 -13.10 27.22 44.94
C GLY A 163 -13.43 25.85 44.33
N ASP A 164 -14.26 25.86 43.29
CA ASP A 164 -14.61 24.69 42.48
C ASP A 164 -13.58 24.51 41.36
N PHE A 165 -12.95 23.34 41.31
CA PHE A 165 -11.94 23.00 40.30
C PHE A 165 -12.49 21.97 39.31
N PRO A 166 -12.53 22.26 37.99
CA PRO A 166 -12.96 21.29 36.98
C PRO A 166 -12.10 20.02 36.99
N ILE A 167 -12.75 18.87 36.88
CA ILE A 167 -12.11 17.59 36.56
C ILE A 167 -12.41 17.30 35.10
N CYS A 168 -11.36 17.21 34.29
CA CYS A 168 -11.46 16.89 32.88
C CYS A 168 -11.28 15.40 32.63
N TYR A 169 -11.94 14.90 31.60
CA TYR A 169 -11.87 13.50 31.24
C TYR A 169 -11.74 13.30 29.73
N VAL A 170 -10.89 12.33 29.37
CA VAL A 170 -10.80 11.75 28.03
C VAL A 170 -11.67 10.51 27.93
N PHE A 171 -12.10 10.18 26.71
CA PHE A 171 -12.79 8.93 26.43
C PHE A 171 -11.91 8.01 25.59
N ASP A 172 -11.74 6.77 26.02
CA ASP A 172 -11.06 5.77 25.20
C ASP A 172 -11.92 5.37 23.98
N GLN A 173 -11.35 4.56 23.09
CA GLN A 173 -12.05 4.04 21.91
C GLN A 173 -13.32 3.23 22.23
N GLN A 174 -13.49 2.78 23.46
CA GLN A 174 -14.69 2.06 23.93
C GLN A 174 -15.70 2.98 24.62
N GLY A 175 -15.41 4.29 24.70
CA GLY A 175 -16.25 5.30 25.34
C GLY A 175 -16.15 5.31 26.87
N GLN A 176 -15.11 4.70 27.47
CA GLN A 176 -14.89 4.80 28.92
C GLN A 176 -14.19 6.10 29.27
N LYS A 177 -14.63 6.69 30.38
CA LYS A 177 -14.14 7.96 30.91
C LYS A 177 -12.85 7.74 31.71
N HIS A 178 -11.78 8.44 31.36
CA HIS A 178 -10.50 8.45 32.08
C HIS A 178 -10.13 9.89 32.46
N PRO A 179 -9.59 10.15 33.67
CA PRO A 179 -9.21 11.50 34.07
C PRO A 179 -8.07 12.02 33.19
N ALA A 180 -8.19 13.27 32.75
CA ALA A 180 -7.17 14.00 32.01
C ALA A 180 -6.44 14.94 32.97
N GLU A 181 -5.13 14.75 33.16
CA GLU A 181 -4.34 15.52 34.13
C GLU A 181 -3.49 16.59 33.45
N PHE A 182 -3.12 16.38 32.19
CA PHE A 182 -2.25 17.28 31.46
C PHE A 182 -3.00 18.20 30.50
N VAL A 183 -3.73 17.60 29.55
CA VAL A 183 -4.36 18.33 28.43
C VAL A 183 -5.80 18.69 28.78
N ALA A 184 -6.19 19.93 28.45
CA ALA A 184 -7.52 20.53 28.55
C ALA A 184 -8.32 20.50 27.23
N LYS A 185 -7.60 20.57 26.11
CA LYS A 185 -8.16 20.52 24.76
C LYS A 185 -7.05 20.07 23.81
N LEU A 186 -7.36 19.23 22.83
CA LEU A 186 -6.41 18.90 21.76
C LEU A 186 -7.15 18.80 20.43
N GLU A 187 -6.74 19.63 19.49
CA GLU A 187 -7.18 19.61 18.10
C GLU A 187 -6.08 18.97 17.25
N SER A 188 -6.48 18.20 16.25
CA SER A 188 -5.54 17.61 15.29
C SER A 188 -6.05 17.74 13.86
N THR A 189 -5.09 17.94 12.94
CA THR A 189 -5.25 17.74 11.50
C THR A 189 -4.66 16.39 11.11
N LEU A 190 -5.52 15.46 10.72
CA LEU A 190 -5.16 14.09 10.34
C LEU A 190 -4.68 14.01 8.87
N PRO A 191 -3.76 13.08 8.54
CA PRO A 191 -3.24 12.91 7.18
C PRO A 191 -4.28 12.30 6.22
N GLU A 192 -4.20 12.64 4.93
CA GLU A 192 -5.18 12.27 3.89
C GLU A 192 -4.84 10.97 3.13
N ASN A 193 -3.91 10.13 3.63
CA ASN A 193 -3.50 8.81 3.12
C ASN A 193 -2.09 8.73 2.48
N THR A 194 -1.12 9.55 2.89
CA THR A 194 0.28 9.33 2.49
C THR A 194 1.23 9.21 3.69
N MET A 195 2.24 8.35 3.60
CA MET A 195 3.34 8.26 4.59
C MET A 195 4.27 9.50 4.58
N SER A 196 3.94 10.52 3.80
CA SER A 196 4.66 11.79 3.71
C SER A 196 3.92 12.96 4.37
N ASP A 197 2.78 12.69 4.99
CA ASP A 197 1.96 13.73 5.60
C ASP A 197 2.40 14.03 7.04
N TYR A 198 2.19 15.28 7.43
CA TYR A 198 2.38 15.74 8.80
C TYR A 198 1.08 15.58 9.59
N VAL A 199 1.20 15.21 10.87
CA VAL A 199 0.06 15.22 11.81
C VAL A 199 0.13 16.49 12.63
N GLY A 200 -0.63 17.51 12.24
CA GLY A 200 -0.71 18.77 12.97
C GLY A 200 -1.48 18.61 14.28
N PHE A 201 -1.06 19.32 15.32
CA PHE A 201 -1.75 19.33 16.60
C PHE A 201 -1.69 20.71 17.29
N ARG A 202 -2.72 21.00 18.08
CA ARG A 202 -2.78 22.15 18.98
C ARG A 202 -3.49 21.75 20.26
N GLY A 203 -2.86 22.02 21.39
CA GLY A 203 -3.42 21.75 22.69
C GLY A 203 -3.37 22.92 23.65
N ILE A 204 -4.18 22.80 24.69
CA ILE A 204 -4.17 23.66 25.88
C ILE A 204 -4.05 22.73 27.09
N THR A 205 -3.34 23.12 28.15
CA THR A 205 -3.24 22.35 29.39
C THR A 205 -4.36 22.70 30.37
N VAL A 206 -4.56 21.87 31.39
CA VAL A 206 -5.24 22.32 32.62
C VAL A 206 -4.37 23.36 33.36
N PRO A 207 -4.89 24.12 34.35
CA PRO A 207 -4.10 25.12 35.07
C PRO A 207 -2.88 24.55 35.82
N PHE A 208 -1.99 25.46 36.24
CA PHE A 208 -0.80 25.18 37.06
C PHE A 208 0.33 24.37 36.39
N TRP A 209 0.22 24.09 35.09
CA TRP A 209 1.27 23.39 34.32
C TRP A 209 2.41 24.27 33.83
N LYS A 210 2.28 25.60 33.88
CA LYS A 210 3.26 26.52 33.31
C LYS A 210 4.67 26.34 33.86
N ASP A 211 4.82 26.31 35.18
CA ASP A 211 6.16 26.20 35.79
C ASP A 211 6.74 24.79 35.59
N THR A 212 5.90 23.75 35.68
CA THR A 212 6.29 22.37 35.33
C THR A 212 6.78 22.26 33.88
N LEU A 213 6.09 22.90 32.93
CA LEU A 213 6.49 22.90 31.52
C LEU A 213 7.70 23.78 31.24
N LYS A 214 7.90 24.87 32.00
CA LYS A 214 9.15 25.63 31.94
C LYS A 214 10.34 24.78 32.39
N ASP A 215 10.18 24.02 33.47
CA ASP A 215 11.21 23.11 33.97
C ASP A 215 11.47 21.98 32.95
N LEU A 216 10.41 21.39 32.39
CA LEU A 216 10.50 20.36 31.33
C LEU A 216 11.27 20.87 30.10
N MET A 217 11.02 22.12 29.69
CA MET A 217 11.67 22.79 28.57
C MET A 217 13.05 23.37 28.91
N GLY A 218 13.53 23.20 30.16
CA GLY A 218 14.79 23.79 30.63
C GLY A 218 14.84 25.31 30.49
N TYR A 219 13.70 25.98 30.67
CA TYR A 219 13.59 27.43 30.51
C TYR A 219 14.50 28.17 31.51
N GLY A 220 15.33 29.08 31.00
CA GLY A 220 16.30 29.81 31.82
C GLY A 220 17.60 29.04 32.11
N LEU A 221 17.74 27.80 31.65
CA LEU A 221 18.97 27.03 31.75
C LEU A 221 19.80 27.14 30.46
N ALA A 222 21.13 27.02 30.59
CA ALA A 222 22.04 26.96 29.46
C ALA A 222 21.85 25.65 28.69
N ILE A 223 21.96 25.67 27.35
CA ILE A 223 21.66 24.51 26.48
C ILE A 223 22.44 23.21 26.81
N ASN A 224 23.57 23.31 27.51
CA ASN A 224 24.41 22.16 27.91
C ASN A 224 24.19 21.72 29.37
N ASP A 225 23.23 22.31 30.07
CA ASP A 225 22.92 21.95 31.45
C ASP A 225 22.31 20.54 31.50
N PRO A 226 22.76 19.64 32.39
CA PRO A 226 22.28 18.25 32.44
C PRO A 226 20.79 18.10 32.75
N PHE A 227 20.11 19.16 33.23
CA PHE A 227 18.68 19.17 33.50
C PHE A 227 17.84 19.77 32.35
N VAL A 228 18.47 20.12 31.23
CA VAL A 228 17.78 20.63 30.03
C VAL A 228 17.17 19.51 29.20
N GLY A 229 15.89 19.69 28.86
CA GLY A 229 15.14 18.78 28.01
C GLY A 229 14.74 17.54 28.78
N GLN A 230 13.49 17.49 29.19
CA GLN A 230 12.86 16.26 29.65
C GLN A 230 11.93 15.72 28.54
N ASN A 231 11.69 14.41 28.61
CA ASN A 231 10.92 13.71 27.61
C ASN A 231 9.42 14.01 27.74
N TRP A 232 8.76 14.31 26.62
CA TRP A 232 7.33 14.57 26.53
C TRP A 232 6.52 13.27 26.30
N ASP A 233 7.18 12.12 26.13
CA ASP A 233 6.55 10.83 25.84
C ASP A 233 5.47 10.43 26.84
N ASP A 234 5.59 10.80 28.11
CA ASP A 234 4.60 10.49 29.14
C ASP A 234 3.38 11.44 29.12
N LYS A 235 3.36 12.42 28.21
CA LYS A 235 2.32 13.45 28.13
C LYS A 235 1.51 13.36 26.86
N ILE A 236 2.20 13.23 25.72
CA ILE A 236 1.55 13.17 24.42
C ILE A 236 2.40 12.34 23.45
N GLN A 237 1.76 11.36 22.83
CA GLN A 237 2.30 10.61 21.71
C GLN A 237 1.28 10.58 20.59
N VAL A 238 1.72 10.25 19.38
CA VAL A 238 0.82 10.00 18.26
C VAL A 238 1.13 8.63 17.68
N VAL A 239 0.09 7.89 17.36
CA VAL A 239 0.21 6.61 16.67
C VAL A 239 -0.58 6.67 15.39
N THR A 240 0.08 6.33 14.28
CA THR A 240 -0.58 6.13 12.99
C THR A 240 -0.51 4.65 12.61
N VAL A 241 -1.67 4.06 12.36
CA VAL A 241 -1.85 2.71 11.84
C VAL A 241 -2.12 2.80 10.35
N TRP A 242 -1.30 2.13 9.55
CA TRP A 242 -1.38 2.19 8.10
C TRP A 242 -2.10 0.97 7.54
N GLU A 243 -3.10 1.14 6.69
CA GLU A 243 -3.67 0.03 5.91
C GLU A 243 -2.80 -0.22 4.68
N LEU A 244 -1.95 -1.25 4.76
CA LEU A 244 -1.02 -1.61 3.69
C LEU A 244 -1.46 -2.89 2.97
N ASP A 245 -1.82 -2.75 1.70
CA ASP A 245 -2.16 -3.88 0.85
C ASP A 245 -0.88 -4.59 0.36
N THR A 246 -0.74 -5.86 0.74
CA THR A 246 0.33 -6.74 0.27
C THR A 246 -0.21 -7.79 -0.68
N HIS A 247 0.52 -8.09 -1.74
CA HIS A 247 0.13 -9.13 -2.68
C HIS A 247 0.52 -10.52 -2.16
N TYR A 248 -0.42 -11.45 -2.20
CA TYR A 248 -0.30 -12.82 -1.77
C TYR A 248 -0.63 -13.80 -2.91
N ASN A 249 0.25 -13.93 -3.91
CA ASN A 249 0.05 -14.85 -5.03
C ASN A 249 0.86 -16.15 -4.87
N ARG A 250 0.52 -17.01 -3.89
CA ARG A 250 1.08 -18.38 -3.85
C ARG A 250 0.68 -19.14 -5.12
N PRO A 251 1.62 -19.75 -5.88
CA PRO A 251 1.26 -20.63 -6.99
C PRO A 251 0.45 -21.82 -6.45
N ARG A 252 -0.83 -21.92 -6.83
CA ARG A 252 -1.77 -22.94 -6.36
C ARG A 252 -1.77 -24.19 -7.25
N ALA A 253 -1.30 -24.06 -8.49
CA ALA A 253 -1.12 -25.20 -9.38
C ALA A 253 -0.02 -24.92 -10.42
N ARG A 254 0.65 -25.97 -10.87
CA ARG A 254 1.51 -25.95 -12.07
C ARG A 254 0.92 -26.86 -13.13
N ILE A 255 0.75 -26.33 -14.34
CA ILE A 255 0.36 -27.11 -15.52
C ILE A 255 1.61 -27.35 -16.36
N ASN A 256 1.95 -28.60 -16.61
CA ASN A 256 2.92 -28.97 -17.65
C ASN A 256 2.16 -29.46 -18.88
N ILE A 257 2.32 -28.80 -20.02
CA ILE A 257 1.61 -29.16 -21.25
C ILE A 257 2.49 -30.03 -22.14
N ASN A 258 1.98 -31.21 -22.52
CA ASN A 258 2.56 -32.02 -23.59
C ASN A 258 2.00 -31.57 -24.95
N TRP A 259 2.73 -30.66 -25.60
CA TRP A 259 2.30 -30.04 -26.85
C TRP A 259 1.99 -31.03 -27.99
N PRO A 260 2.86 -32.02 -28.31
CA PRO A 260 2.55 -33.05 -29.28
C PRO A 260 1.21 -33.76 -29.04
N ASP A 261 0.96 -34.21 -27.81
CA ASP A 261 -0.26 -34.93 -27.45
C ASP A 261 -1.50 -34.03 -27.53
N LEU A 262 -1.37 -32.77 -27.07
CA LEU A 262 -2.46 -31.80 -27.12
C LEU A 262 -2.87 -31.49 -28.56
N VAL A 263 -1.89 -31.24 -29.44
CA VAL A 263 -2.14 -30.98 -30.86
C VAL A 263 -2.76 -32.19 -31.54
N HIS A 264 -2.24 -33.40 -31.28
CA HIS A 264 -2.80 -34.63 -31.82
C HIS A 264 -4.29 -34.80 -31.42
N ARG A 265 -4.61 -34.63 -30.12
CA ARG A 265 -5.99 -34.73 -29.64
C ARG A 265 -6.91 -33.68 -30.24
N PHE A 266 -6.44 -32.45 -30.43
CA PHE A 266 -7.21 -31.41 -31.13
C PHE A 266 -7.45 -31.78 -32.60
N ILE A 267 -6.47 -32.34 -33.30
CA ILE A 267 -6.63 -32.80 -34.69
C ILE A 267 -7.70 -33.89 -34.77
N GLU A 268 -7.66 -34.88 -33.87
CA GLU A 268 -8.67 -35.93 -33.79
C GLU A 268 -10.06 -35.37 -33.47
N PHE A 269 -10.15 -34.43 -32.54
CA PHE A 269 -11.40 -33.73 -32.23
C PHE A 269 -11.96 -32.99 -33.46
N GLN A 270 -11.11 -32.28 -34.23
CA GLN A 270 -11.53 -31.61 -35.46
C GLN A 270 -11.94 -32.60 -36.57
N LYS A 271 -11.31 -33.79 -36.66
CA LYS A 271 -11.75 -34.82 -37.61
C LYS A 271 -13.15 -35.34 -37.29
N ALA A 272 -13.44 -35.55 -36.00
CA ALA A 272 -14.75 -36.00 -35.53
C ALA A 272 -15.84 -34.91 -35.65
N HIS A 273 -15.43 -33.64 -35.72
CA HIS A 273 -16.31 -32.49 -35.89
C HIS A 273 -15.93 -31.76 -37.19
N PRO A 274 -16.37 -32.24 -38.37
CA PRO A 274 -15.91 -31.74 -39.67
C PRO A 274 -16.23 -30.26 -39.95
N ALA A 275 -17.05 -29.63 -39.09
CA ALA A 275 -17.25 -28.19 -39.08
C ALA A 275 -16.12 -27.47 -38.33
N LEU A 276 -15.76 -26.26 -38.78
CA LEU A 276 -14.83 -25.40 -38.03
C LEU A 276 -15.35 -25.16 -36.59
N LEU A 277 -14.43 -25.07 -35.64
CA LEU A 277 -14.75 -25.01 -34.21
C LEU A 277 -15.05 -23.58 -33.75
N THR A 278 -16.03 -23.37 -32.88
CA THR A 278 -16.24 -22.08 -32.20
C THR A 278 -15.33 -21.95 -30.97
N VAL A 279 -15.20 -20.72 -30.43
CA VAL A 279 -14.50 -20.51 -29.14
C VAL A 279 -15.13 -21.34 -28.02
N SER A 280 -16.45 -21.45 -28.03
CA SER A 280 -17.20 -22.24 -27.04
C SER A 280 -16.84 -23.72 -27.14
N ASP A 281 -16.78 -24.28 -28.35
CA ASP A 281 -16.41 -25.68 -28.57
C ASP A 281 -14.98 -25.96 -28.07
N ILE A 282 -14.05 -25.05 -28.37
CA ILE A 282 -12.65 -25.16 -27.93
C ILE A 282 -12.57 -25.13 -26.40
N LYS A 283 -13.20 -24.15 -25.74
CA LYS A 283 -13.18 -24.05 -24.28
C LYS A 283 -13.85 -25.25 -23.62
N HIS A 284 -14.98 -25.72 -24.16
CA HIS A 284 -15.67 -26.91 -23.68
C HIS A 284 -14.78 -28.15 -23.79
N GLN A 285 -14.06 -28.31 -24.91
CA GLN A 285 -13.16 -29.43 -25.11
C GLN A 285 -11.96 -29.41 -24.15
N ILE A 286 -11.36 -28.23 -23.94
CA ILE A 286 -10.29 -28.05 -22.94
C ILE A 286 -10.81 -28.40 -21.54
N ASN A 287 -11.98 -27.89 -21.17
CA ASN A 287 -12.62 -28.16 -19.87
C ASN A 287 -12.84 -29.67 -19.66
N SER A 288 -13.33 -30.37 -20.68
CA SER A 288 -13.49 -31.82 -20.67
C SER A 288 -12.16 -32.53 -20.41
N TRP A 289 -11.10 -32.17 -21.13
CA TRP A 289 -9.78 -32.73 -20.86
C TRP A 289 -9.27 -32.40 -19.45
N VAL A 290 -9.59 -31.23 -18.91
CA VAL A 290 -9.13 -30.81 -17.57
C VAL A 290 -9.76 -31.69 -16.50
N ARG A 291 -11.07 -31.94 -16.63
CA ARG A 291 -11.77 -32.86 -15.75
C ARG A 291 -11.19 -34.29 -15.83
N VAL A 292 -10.87 -34.76 -17.03
CA VAL A 292 -10.26 -36.09 -17.22
C VAL A 292 -8.86 -36.15 -16.60
N ALA A 293 -8.06 -35.11 -16.75
CA ALA A 293 -6.71 -35.02 -16.17
C ALA A 293 -6.73 -35.13 -14.65
N LEU A 294 -7.65 -34.39 -14.01
CA LEU A 294 -7.85 -34.43 -12.57
C LEU A 294 -8.29 -35.83 -12.08
N ALA A 295 -9.04 -36.57 -12.91
CA ALA A 295 -9.55 -37.89 -12.55
C ALA A 295 -8.59 -39.05 -12.85
N THR A 296 -7.72 -38.94 -13.86
CA THR A 296 -7.04 -40.12 -14.45
C THR A 296 -5.55 -39.95 -14.76
N GLN A 297 -4.98 -38.74 -14.61
CA GLN A 297 -3.58 -38.41 -14.93
C GLN A 297 -3.10 -38.72 -16.37
N ASN A 298 -3.99 -39.11 -17.30
CA ASN A 298 -3.64 -39.54 -18.67
C ASN A 298 -4.04 -38.49 -19.75
N ALA A 299 -3.96 -37.22 -19.37
CA ALA A 299 -4.38 -36.08 -20.17
C ALA A 299 -3.21 -35.43 -20.93
N PRO A 300 -3.47 -34.58 -21.94
CA PRO A 300 -2.41 -33.86 -22.68
C PRO A 300 -1.67 -32.80 -21.83
N PHE A 301 -1.93 -32.75 -20.52
CA PHE A 301 -1.26 -31.90 -19.56
C PHE A 301 -1.18 -32.62 -18.21
N TYR A 302 -0.10 -32.36 -17.50
CA TYR A 302 0.10 -32.78 -16.12
C TYR A 302 -0.25 -31.61 -15.20
N LEU A 303 -1.13 -31.88 -14.24
CA LEU A 303 -1.55 -30.91 -13.24
C LEU A 303 -0.93 -31.26 -11.91
N HIS A 304 -0.07 -30.38 -11.40
CA HIS A 304 0.41 -30.42 -10.03
C HIS A 304 -0.42 -29.41 -9.25
N THR A 305 -1.59 -29.82 -8.73
CA THR A 305 -2.53 -28.95 -8.02
C THR A 305 -2.49 -29.19 -6.52
N TYR A 306 -2.66 -28.14 -5.73
CA TYR A 306 -2.82 -28.23 -4.26
C TYR A 306 -4.30 -28.39 -3.82
N SER A 307 -5.26 -28.32 -4.75
CA SER A 307 -6.70 -28.43 -4.50
C SER A 307 -7.37 -29.15 -5.68
N ALA A 308 -8.12 -30.22 -5.41
CA ALA A 308 -8.47 -31.19 -6.44
C ALA A 308 -9.75 -30.88 -7.26
N ASN A 309 -10.68 -30.01 -6.84
CA ASN A 309 -12.03 -30.05 -7.45
C ASN A 309 -12.72 -28.74 -7.85
N ASN A 310 -12.29 -27.54 -7.44
CA ASN A 310 -13.06 -26.30 -7.69
C ASN A 310 -12.54 -25.40 -8.83
N ASP A 311 -11.47 -25.78 -9.52
CA ASP A 311 -10.67 -24.80 -10.29
C ASP A 311 -10.68 -25.04 -11.82
N VAL A 312 -11.57 -25.90 -12.33
CA VAL A 312 -11.58 -26.36 -13.74
C VAL A 312 -11.68 -25.20 -14.74
N ASN A 313 -12.51 -24.20 -14.44
CA ASN A 313 -12.72 -23.06 -15.34
C ASN A 313 -11.46 -22.16 -15.42
N LEU A 314 -10.77 -21.96 -14.29
CA LEU A 314 -9.53 -21.19 -14.23
C LEU A 314 -8.42 -21.85 -15.07
N ILE A 315 -8.24 -23.17 -14.88
CA ILE A 315 -7.29 -23.98 -15.65
C ILE A 315 -7.62 -23.92 -17.15
N THR A 316 -8.91 -24.06 -17.49
CA THR A 316 -9.41 -23.99 -18.87
C THR A 316 -9.05 -22.66 -19.54
N ASP A 317 -9.27 -21.55 -18.85
CA ASP A 317 -8.97 -20.21 -19.38
C ASP A 317 -7.47 -19.96 -19.52
N ALA A 318 -6.66 -20.44 -18.59
CA ALA A 318 -5.20 -20.35 -18.67
C ALA A 318 -4.65 -21.12 -19.89
N VAL A 319 -5.09 -22.37 -20.06
CA VAL A 319 -4.72 -23.21 -21.22
C VAL A 319 -5.17 -22.54 -22.52
N TYR A 320 -6.42 -22.07 -22.60
CA TYR A 320 -6.95 -21.37 -23.78
C TYR A 320 -6.12 -20.13 -24.15
N LYS A 321 -5.74 -19.30 -23.17
CA LYS A 321 -4.90 -18.12 -23.39
C LYS A 321 -3.52 -18.48 -23.97
N VAL A 322 -2.92 -19.58 -23.55
CA VAL A 322 -1.62 -20.01 -24.11
C VAL A 322 -1.79 -20.55 -25.53
N LEU A 323 -2.84 -21.33 -25.79
CA LEU A 323 -3.14 -21.84 -27.13
C LEU A 323 -3.38 -20.71 -28.14
N SER A 324 -4.09 -19.65 -27.72
CA SER A 324 -4.33 -18.47 -28.56
C SER A 324 -3.05 -17.68 -28.84
N LYS A 325 -2.21 -17.44 -27.81
CA LYS A 325 -0.91 -16.78 -27.96
C LYS A 325 0.04 -17.54 -28.90
N ARG A 326 0.03 -18.87 -28.83
CA ARG A 326 0.81 -19.75 -29.71
C ARG A 326 0.24 -19.88 -31.13
N ARG A 327 -0.89 -19.23 -31.41
CA ARG A 327 -1.58 -19.28 -32.70
C ARG A 327 -1.90 -20.72 -33.15
N LEU A 328 -2.25 -21.58 -32.18
CA LEU A 328 -2.71 -22.94 -32.50
C LEU A 328 -4.03 -22.90 -33.29
N PHE A 329 -4.86 -21.91 -33.01
CA PHE A 329 -6.14 -21.70 -33.68
C PHE A 329 -6.03 -20.58 -34.71
N VAL A 330 -6.35 -20.89 -35.96
CA VAL A 330 -6.38 -19.94 -37.07
C VAL A 330 -7.82 -19.52 -37.30
N PRO A 331 -8.15 -18.22 -37.19
CA PRO A 331 -9.50 -17.74 -37.45
C PRO A 331 -9.88 -17.94 -38.92
N GLN A 332 -11.06 -18.51 -39.13
CA GLN A 332 -11.70 -18.71 -40.42
C GLN A 332 -13.16 -18.28 -40.34
N TRP A 333 -13.53 -17.35 -41.22
CA TRP A 333 -14.91 -16.93 -41.36
C TRP A 333 -15.69 -17.96 -42.16
N VAL A 334 -16.79 -18.45 -41.59
CA VAL A 334 -17.75 -19.29 -42.29
C VAL A 334 -18.90 -18.42 -42.76
N PHE A 335 -19.07 -18.37 -44.08
CA PHE A 335 -20.14 -17.62 -44.71
C PHE A 335 -21.25 -18.56 -45.15
N THR A 336 -22.49 -18.18 -44.87
CA THR A 336 -23.70 -18.91 -45.31
C THR A 336 -23.93 -18.80 -46.83
N ARG A 337 -23.24 -17.86 -47.50
CA ARG A 337 -23.20 -17.72 -48.97
C ARG A 337 -21.78 -17.32 -49.41
N PRO A 338 -21.38 -17.61 -50.67
CA PRO A 338 -20.05 -17.26 -51.17
C PRO A 338 -19.77 -15.75 -51.00
N PRO A 339 -18.67 -15.36 -50.33
CA PRO A 339 -18.31 -13.95 -50.22
C PRO A 339 -17.93 -13.39 -51.59
N ILE A 340 -18.29 -12.14 -51.86
CA ILE A 340 -17.90 -11.48 -53.11
C ILE A 340 -16.52 -10.87 -52.90
N LYS A 341 -15.54 -11.33 -53.69
CA LYS A 341 -14.20 -10.74 -53.72
C LYS A 341 -14.24 -9.53 -54.66
N THR A 342 -14.31 -8.33 -54.13
CA THR A 342 -14.20 -7.10 -54.93
C THR A 342 -12.89 -6.38 -54.60
N ASN A 343 -12.08 -6.09 -55.62
CA ASN A 343 -11.13 -4.98 -55.54
C ASN A 343 -11.96 -3.72 -55.74
N VAL A 344 -12.41 -3.09 -54.66
CA VAL A 344 -13.29 -1.92 -54.75
C VAL A 344 -12.51 -0.75 -55.36
N SER A 345 -12.78 -0.47 -56.64
CA SER A 345 -12.45 0.82 -57.25
C SER A 345 -13.27 1.92 -56.57
N SER A 346 -12.73 3.13 -56.47
CA SER A 346 -13.32 4.28 -55.77
C SER A 346 -14.69 4.75 -56.28
N ASN A 347 -15.27 4.11 -57.31
CA ASN A 347 -16.53 4.48 -57.97
C ASN A 347 -17.62 3.39 -57.88
N ALA A 348 -17.86 2.84 -56.68
CA ALA A 348 -18.92 1.83 -56.45
C ALA A 348 -20.35 2.44 -56.42
N THR A 349 -21.33 1.74 -56.99
CA THR A 349 -22.73 2.18 -57.19
C THR A 349 -23.62 2.02 -55.94
N ARG A 350 -24.81 2.65 -55.92
CA ARG A 350 -25.75 2.70 -54.77
C ARG A 350 -26.24 1.32 -54.28
N SER A 351 -26.15 0.26 -55.10
CA SER A 351 -26.41 -1.14 -54.74
C SER A 351 -25.27 -1.78 -53.93
N GLU A 352 -24.03 -1.31 -54.07
CA GLU A 352 -22.84 -1.78 -53.35
C GLU A 352 -22.71 -1.14 -51.95
N LYS A 353 -23.48 -0.08 -51.65
CA LYS A 353 -23.62 0.53 -50.31
C LYS A 353 -24.39 -0.33 -49.29
N ARG A 354 -24.77 -1.55 -49.66
CA ARG A 354 -25.37 -2.57 -48.76
C ARG A 354 -24.40 -3.69 -48.40
N LEU A 355 -23.09 -3.50 -48.59
CA LEU A 355 -22.09 -4.50 -48.24
C LEU A 355 -21.48 -4.19 -46.87
N VAL A 356 -21.41 -5.19 -45.99
CA VAL A 356 -20.75 -5.05 -44.67
C VAL A 356 -19.30 -5.52 -44.79
N PRO A 357 -18.30 -4.68 -44.45
CA PRO A 357 -16.89 -5.07 -44.48
C PRO A 357 -16.54 -5.96 -43.28
N ILE A 358 -15.79 -7.04 -43.52
CA ILE A 358 -15.32 -7.96 -42.47
C ILE A 358 -13.84 -8.26 -42.71
N ALA A 359 -12.99 -7.96 -41.71
CA ALA A 359 -11.54 -8.15 -41.81
C ALA A 359 -11.10 -9.52 -41.26
N ASN A 360 -10.15 -10.18 -41.95
CA ASN A 360 -9.36 -11.28 -41.41
C ASN A 360 -7.91 -11.17 -41.89
N GLY A 361 -6.96 -11.00 -40.98
CA GLY A 361 -5.53 -11.02 -41.33
C GLY A 361 -5.14 -10.06 -42.46
N GLY A 362 -5.80 -8.90 -42.58
CA GLY A 362 -5.55 -7.90 -43.62
C GLY A 362 -6.38 -8.02 -44.90
N ILE A 363 -7.27 -9.02 -45.01
CA ILE A 363 -8.19 -9.16 -46.14
C ILE A 363 -9.59 -8.72 -45.72
N THR A 364 -10.18 -7.77 -46.46
CA THR A 364 -11.56 -7.31 -46.27
C THR A 364 -12.51 -8.09 -47.18
N PHE A 365 -13.48 -8.78 -46.59
CA PHE A 365 -14.56 -9.47 -47.28
C PHE A 365 -15.83 -8.61 -47.23
N PHE A 366 -16.66 -8.68 -48.27
CA PHE A 366 -17.94 -7.99 -48.36
C PHE A 366 -19.09 -8.99 -48.44
N VAL A 367 -20.09 -8.82 -47.56
CA VAL A 367 -21.30 -9.66 -47.52
C VAL A 367 -22.54 -8.81 -47.82
N PRO A 368 -23.48 -9.27 -48.68
CA PRO A 368 -24.74 -8.56 -48.94
C PRO A 368 -25.59 -8.36 -47.67
N ALA A 369 -26.12 -7.15 -47.45
CA ALA A 369 -26.98 -6.83 -46.28
C ALA A 369 -28.30 -7.61 -46.22
N THR A 370 -28.66 -8.34 -47.27
CA THR A 370 -29.81 -9.26 -47.28
C THR A 370 -29.51 -10.59 -46.59
N VAL A 371 -28.25 -10.85 -46.22
CA VAL A 371 -27.86 -12.00 -45.41
C VAL A 371 -28.26 -11.74 -43.95
N THR A 372 -29.34 -12.39 -43.51
CA THR A 372 -29.88 -12.28 -42.14
C THR A 372 -29.07 -13.08 -41.11
N ALA A 373 -28.39 -14.15 -41.54
CA ALA A 373 -27.51 -14.95 -40.68
C ALA A 373 -26.10 -14.38 -40.68
N LYS A 374 -25.67 -13.79 -39.56
CA LYS A 374 -24.34 -13.20 -39.41
C LYS A 374 -23.26 -14.26 -39.71
N PRO A 375 -22.19 -13.91 -40.46
CA PRO A 375 -21.07 -14.82 -40.64
C PRO A 375 -20.45 -15.15 -39.29
N GLU A 376 -20.03 -16.40 -39.13
CA GLU A 376 -19.51 -16.90 -37.86
C GLU A 376 -17.99 -16.99 -37.91
N LEU A 377 -17.33 -16.44 -36.89
CA LEU A 377 -15.91 -16.62 -36.69
C LEU A 377 -15.67 -17.99 -36.06
N ARG A 378 -15.04 -18.88 -36.82
CA ARG A 378 -14.68 -20.22 -36.38
C ARG A 378 -13.17 -20.42 -36.53
N PHE A 379 -12.65 -21.57 -36.10
CA PHE A 379 -11.22 -21.80 -36.02
C PHE A 379 -10.81 -23.14 -36.63
N ALA A 380 -9.68 -23.12 -37.36
CA ALA A 380 -8.95 -24.30 -37.82
C ALA A 380 -7.68 -24.50 -36.99
N ILE A 381 -7.14 -25.73 -36.95
CA ILE A 381 -5.90 -26.02 -36.22
C ILE A 381 -4.67 -25.78 -37.09
N ASN A 382 -3.74 -24.98 -36.58
CA ASN A 382 -2.42 -24.80 -37.15
C ASN A 382 -1.51 -25.98 -36.79
N ARG A 383 -1.31 -26.90 -37.73
CA ARG A 383 -0.47 -28.10 -37.54
C ARG A 383 1.01 -27.80 -37.29
N SER A 384 1.50 -26.62 -37.71
CA SER A 384 2.90 -26.22 -37.50
C SER A 384 3.25 -25.87 -36.05
N ALA A 385 2.24 -25.69 -35.18
CA ALA A 385 2.43 -25.35 -33.77
C ALA A 385 2.96 -26.52 -32.91
N ALA A 386 3.07 -27.74 -33.46
CA ALA A 386 3.48 -28.95 -32.75
C ALA A 386 4.98 -29.02 -32.37
N ASN A 387 5.84 -28.24 -33.03
CA ASN A 387 7.30 -28.38 -32.92
C ASN A 387 7.95 -27.51 -31.82
N GLN A 388 7.19 -27.05 -30.83
CA GLN A 388 7.70 -26.16 -29.78
C GLN A 388 7.92 -26.92 -28.45
N PRO A 389 8.94 -26.55 -27.66
CA PRO A 389 9.31 -27.26 -26.43
C PRO A 389 8.21 -27.19 -25.35
N ARG A 390 8.30 -28.13 -24.40
CA ARG A 390 7.47 -28.16 -23.17
C ARG A 390 7.51 -26.80 -22.47
N GLN A 391 6.38 -26.37 -21.93
CA GLN A 391 6.26 -25.14 -21.17
C GLN A 391 5.48 -25.42 -19.89
N ASP A 392 6.07 -25.04 -18.76
CA ASP A 392 5.39 -25.01 -17.48
C ASP A 392 4.60 -23.71 -17.35
N ILE A 393 3.37 -23.81 -16.85
CA ILE A 393 2.49 -22.68 -16.56
C ILE A 393 2.17 -22.73 -15.08
N ASP A 394 2.68 -21.75 -14.32
CA ASP A 394 2.27 -21.54 -12.94
C ASP A 394 0.92 -20.81 -12.92
N LEU A 395 -0.05 -21.38 -12.21
CA LEU A 395 -1.36 -20.81 -12.00
C LEU A 395 -1.39 -20.07 -10.67
N HIS A 396 -1.63 -18.77 -10.78
CA HIS A 396 -1.96 -17.92 -9.67
C HIS A 396 -3.47 -17.65 -9.73
N TYR A 397 -4.16 -17.81 -8.61
CA TYR A 397 -5.43 -17.11 -8.45
C TYR A 397 -5.15 -15.60 -8.55
N GLY A 398 -6.10 -14.80 -9.05
CA GLY A 398 -5.95 -13.36 -9.23
C GLY A 398 -5.39 -12.66 -7.97
N PRO A 399 -4.97 -11.38 -8.07
CA PRO A 399 -4.26 -10.69 -6.99
C PRO A 399 -5.01 -10.86 -5.67
N SER A 400 -4.53 -11.78 -4.84
CA SER A 400 -5.08 -11.97 -3.51
C SER A 400 -4.33 -10.98 -2.65
N VAL A 401 -5.04 -9.96 -2.18
CA VAL A 401 -4.45 -8.90 -1.37
C VAL A 401 -4.67 -9.26 0.09
N LEU A 402 -3.60 -9.23 0.87
CA LEU A 402 -3.65 -9.27 2.33
C LEU A 402 -3.35 -7.86 2.83
N THR A 403 -4.29 -7.27 3.56
CA THR A 403 -4.08 -5.98 4.23
C THR A 403 -3.34 -6.22 5.54
N LEU A 404 -2.22 -5.53 5.72
CA LEU A 404 -1.41 -5.49 6.94
C LEU A 404 -1.55 -4.11 7.59
N ASN A 405 -1.36 -4.06 8.91
CA ASN A 405 -1.53 -2.84 9.71
C ASN A 405 -0.24 -2.44 10.44
N PRO A 406 0.87 -2.09 9.74
CA PRO A 406 2.06 -1.58 10.40
C PRO A 406 1.77 -0.25 11.11
N GLN A 407 2.50 0.02 12.19
CA GLN A 407 2.27 1.18 13.06
C GLN A 407 3.51 2.09 13.11
N THR A 408 3.29 3.39 13.11
CA THR A 408 4.32 4.41 13.37
C THR A 408 3.98 5.15 14.65
N ASN A 409 4.82 5.00 15.66
CA ASN A 409 4.70 5.72 16.93
C ASN A 409 5.57 6.98 16.87
N MET A 410 5.00 8.13 17.18
CA MET A 410 5.64 9.43 17.07
C MET A 410 5.69 10.10 18.43
N TYR A 411 6.85 10.72 18.69
CA TYR A 411 7.23 11.23 19.98
C TYR A 411 7.61 12.70 19.89
N ILE A 412 7.30 13.45 20.94
CA ILE A 412 7.88 14.78 21.12
C ILE A 412 9.23 14.55 21.80
N GLU A 413 10.30 14.61 21.00
CA GLU A 413 11.67 14.50 21.48
C GLU A 413 11.95 15.51 22.60
N CYS A 414 13.11 15.42 23.27
CA CYS A 414 13.48 16.42 24.25
C CYS A 414 13.64 17.81 23.64
N LEU A 415 12.90 18.77 24.20
CA LEU A 415 12.90 20.16 23.75
C LEU A 415 13.61 21.08 24.74
N HIS A 416 14.18 22.17 24.24
CA HIS A 416 14.77 23.27 25.01
C HIS A 416 14.26 24.61 24.48
N GLY A 417 13.94 25.53 25.38
CA GLY A 417 13.53 26.90 25.03
C GLY A 417 12.01 27.11 25.09
N GLY A 418 11.44 27.79 24.08
CA GLY A 418 10.04 28.23 24.10
C GLY A 418 9.82 29.48 24.95
N TRP A 419 8.56 29.86 25.19
CA TRP A 419 8.24 31.01 26.07
C TRP A 419 8.89 32.33 25.63
N ASN A 420 8.67 32.71 24.37
CA ASN A 420 9.35 33.82 23.66
C ASN A 420 10.82 33.59 23.31
N LEU A 421 11.36 32.39 23.54
CA LEU A 421 12.64 31.93 23.01
C LEU A 421 12.42 30.88 21.91
N PRO A 422 13.32 30.76 20.92
CA PRO A 422 13.25 29.68 19.94
C PRO A 422 13.29 28.30 20.61
N VAL A 423 12.45 27.37 20.15
CA VAL A 423 12.50 25.98 20.58
C VAL A 423 13.63 25.26 19.83
N ARG A 424 14.32 24.33 20.51
CA ARG A 424 15.43 23.54 19.94
C ARG A 424 15.40 22.12 20.50
N TRP A 425 16.03 21.17 19.82
CA TRP A 425 16.32 19.85 20.43
C TRP A 425 17.36 20.01 21.54
N ALA A 426 17.06 19.43 22.71
CA ALA A 426 18.03 19.32 23.78
C ALA A 426 19.09 18.25 23.43
N ARG A 427 20.35 18.50 23.81
CA ARG A 427 21.49 17.59 23.54
C ARG A 427 22.12 17.08 24.83
N THR A 428 21.30 16.71 25.80
CA THR A 428 21.73 16.25 27.12
C THR A 428 21.70 14.72 27.19
N SER A 429 22.46 14.13 28.12
CA SER A 429 22.49 12.66 28.31
C SER A 429 21.13 12.07 28.66
N ALA A 430 20.29 12.83 29.37
CA ALA A 430 18.91 12.46 29.69
C ALA A 430 18.04 12.24 28.43
N CYS A 431 18.42 12.83 27.30
CA CYS A 431 17.73 12.76 26.02
C CYS A 431 18.37 11.80 25.01
N LEU A 432 19.60 11.35 25.29
CA LEU A 432 20.34 10.41 24.43
C LEU A 432 20.07 8.95 24.82
N ASP A 433 19.73 8.67 26.08
CA ASP A 433 19.46 7.33 26.59
C ASP A 433 18.03 6.81 26.27
N THR A 434 17.11 7.67 25.84
CA THR A 434 15.72 7.30 25.52
C THR A 434 15.56 6.56 24.19
N HIS A 435 16.56 6.62 23.31
CA HIS A 435 16.60 5.85 22.04
C HIS A 435 17.39 4.54 22.14
N SER A 436 17.92 4.20 23.32
CA SER A 436 18.69 2.99 23.59
C SER A 436 17.78 1.82 23.99
N ASP A 437 17.48 0.95 23.01
CA ASP A 437 17.25 -0.50 23.08
C ASP A 437 16.25 -1.13 24.09
N ASN A 438 15.60 -0.37 24.99
CA ASN A 438 14.81 -0.94 26.10
C ASN A 438 13.39 -0.38 26.28
N GLN A 439 12.82 0.37 25.33
CA GLN A 439 11.41 0.74 25.40
C GLN A 439 10.47 -0.42 24.99
N THR A 440 10.50 -1.51 25.75
CA THR A 440 9.29 -2.30 26.00
C THR A 440 8.49 -1.61 27.10
N ARG A 441 7.59 -0.70 26.68
CA ARG A 441 6.59 0.04 27.47
C ARG A 441 7.13 1.14 28.42
N PRO A 442 6.44 2.28 28.41
CA PRO A 442 5.73 2.65 29.62
C PRO A 442 4.23 2.84 29.31
N ARG A 443 3.42 1.85 29.70
CA ARG A 443 2.05 2.15 30.10
C ARG A 443 2.20 2.78 31.48
N ILE A 444 2.05 4.10 31.56
CA ILE A 444 2.25 4.89 32.77
C ILE A 444 1.57 4.16 33.94
N SER A 445 2.35 3.80 34.96
CA SER A 445 1.77 3.32 36.20
C SER A 445 1.32 4.53 37.01
N LEU A 446 0.12 4.44 37.58
CA LEU A 446 -0.47 5.43 38.49
C LEU A 446 0.48 5.81 39.66
N ASP A 447 1.49 4.99 39.94
CA ASP A 447 2.49 5.24 40.99
C ASP A 447 3.62 6.18 40.57
N ALA A 448 3.90 6.35 39.27
CA ALA A 448 4.83 7.37 38.78
C ALA A 448 4.25 8.80 38.91
N MET A 449 2.91 8.93 38.84
CA MET A 449 2.19 10.22 38.93
C MET A 449 2.18 10.80 40.35
N LYS A 450 2.26 9.96 41.40
CA LYS A 450 2.33 10.43 42.80
C LYS A 450 3.61 11.20 43.15
N LYS A 451 4.65 11.13 42.30
CA LYS A 451 5.93 11.83 42.54
C LYS A 451 5.96 13.29 42.07
N PHE A 452 5.00 13.71 41.25
CA PHE A 452 4.97 15.06 40.64
C PHE A 452 3.83 15.96 41.14
N MET A 453 3.01 15.49 42.09
CA MET A 453 2.08 16.37 42.78
C MET A 453 2.86 17.30 43.73
N PRO A 454 2.57 18.62 43.76
CA PRO A 454 3.07 19.46 44.83
C PRO A 454 2.57 18.88 46.16
N PRO A 455 3.41 18.88 47.22
CA PRO A 455 2.96 18.43 48.53
C PRO A 455 1.74 19.27 48.95
N PRO A 456 0.76 18.67 49.64
CA PRO A 456 -0.39 19.42 50.12
C PRO A 456 0.12 20.60 50.95
N LEU A 457 -0.16 21.81 50.48
CA LEU A 457 0.13 23.04 51.21
C LEU A 457 -0.57 22.93 52.57
N LYS A 458 0.23 23.02 53.65
CA LYS A 458 -0.25 23.02 55.04
C LYS A 458 -1.00 24.30 55.36
#